data_AF-A0A661S2N0-F1
#
_entry.id   AF-A0A661S2N0-F1
#
_cell.length_a   1.000
_cell.length_b   1.000
_cell.length_c   1.000
_cell.angle_alpha   90.00
_cell.angle_beta   90.00
_cell.angle_gamma   90.00
#
_symmetry.space_group_name_H-M   'P 1'
#
loop_
_entity.id
_entity.type
_entity.pdbx_description
1 polymer ?
#
loop_
_entity_poly.entity_id
_entity_poly.type
_entity_poly.pdbx_seq_one_letter_code
_entity_poly.pdbx_strand_id
1 'polypeptide(L)'
;MGGKDGDISISSESFFLDNGLIFSESGILIPSDDGSNVDLIGGKGNGGDIYMNIGSAEISGGMISANTLGTGKAGNISISGELLNIRDGAKIVADNGNIYIDEAGNIIDGTMIGGKGDSGNIALNVNQLEMHSASVSYNTLRSGTGGNVSITAGDFVSIAGSGTDDAEHPADFYHGVSTQARGTGNGGHITIETDTLNLFTDAMINGQTYAEGQGGDVTLSINRLNVHEGGTVTTSSRGSGPAGDINIQAEDAVNLFGAGVKLGKSHIFTATHSSGRSGDVTLSTRTLTLGENGLMSAESLGKGNAGNIRLNVS
;
A
#
# COMPACT_ATOMS: atom_id res chain seq x y z
N MET A 1 11.38 0.72 27.78
CA MET A 1 10.04 0.41 28.36
C MET A 1 9.24 -0.31 27.29
N GLY A 2 8.42 -1.31 27.64
CA GLY A 2 7.74 -2.21 26.69
C GLY A 2 6.22 -2.27 26.91
N GLY A 3 5.56 -1.11 27.01
CA GLY A 3 4.09 -1.02 27.11
C GLY A 3 3.40 -1.05 25.74
N LYS A 4 2.07 -1.21 25.70
CA LYS A 4 1.26 -0.94 24.50
C LYS A 4 0.78 0.51 24.58
N ASP A 5 0.76 1.24 23.47
CA ASP A 5 0.11 2.55 23.46
C ASP A 5 -1.41 2.43 23.55
N GLY A 6 -2.06 3.56 23.81
CA GLY A 6 -3.51 3.61 23.94
C GLY A 6 -4.20 3.41 22.60
N ASP A 7 -5.27 2.63 22.60
CA ASP A 7 -6.12 2.49 21.43
C ASP A 7 -6.98 3.76 21.24
N ILE A 8 -7.26 4.12 19.99
CA ILE A 8 -8.13 5.23 19.62
C ILE A 8 -9.41 4.66 19.03
N SER A 9 -10.57 5.07 19.55
CA SER A 9 -11.87 4.66 19.04
C SER A 9 -12.70 5.89 18.67
N ILE A 10 -13.15 5.95 17.42
CA ILE A 10 -13.98 7.03 16.88
C ILE A 10 -15.29 6.41 16.40
N SER A 11 -16.41 6.93 16.90
CA SER A 11 -17.75 6.57 16.44
C SER A 11 -18.50 7.84 16.04
N SER A 12 -18.90 7.96 14.78
CA SER A 12 -19.62 9.13 14.29
C SER A 12 -20.49 8.81 13.08
N GLU A 13 -21.56 9.56 12.84
CA GLU A 13 -22.29 9.45 11.57
C GLU A 13 -21.51 10.08 10.42
N SER A 14 -20.77 11.16 10.71
CA SER A 14 -19.93 11.86 9.75
C SER A 14 -18.62 12.26 10.41
N PHE A 15 -17.51 12.02 9.72
CA PHE A 15 -16.17 12.34 10.19
C PHE A 15 -15.39 13.08 9.10
N PHE A 16 -14.68 14.13 9.49
CA PHE A 16 -13.89 14.95 8.58
C PHE A 16 -12.50 15.19 9.20
N LEU A 17 -11.45 14.80 8.47
CA LEU A 17 -10.06 15.05 8.83
C LEU A 17 -9.40 15.85 7.70
N ASP A 18 -9.25 17.15 7.90
CA ASP A 18 -8.60 18.06 6.95
C ASP A 18 -7.24 18.48 7.48
N ASN A 19 -6.18 18.01 6.82
CA ASN A 19 -4.78 18.22 7.17
C ASN A 19 -4.41 17.86 8.63
N GLY A 20 -5.27 17.10 9.31
CA GLY A 20 -5.10 16.68 10.69
C GLY A 20 -4.36 15.35 10.83
N LEU A 21 -3.95 15.04 12.06
CA LEU A 21 -3.24 13.81 12.41
C LEU A 21 -4.02 13.03 13.47
N ILE A 22 -4.25 11.74 13.22
CA ILE A 22 -4.65 10.75 14.23
C ILE A 22 -3.53 9.72 14.30
N PHE A 23 -2.92 9.56 15.46
CA PHE A 23 -1.81 8.60 15.59
C PHE A 23 -1.84 7.87 16.93
N SER A 24 -1.52 6.58 16.90
CA SER A 24 -1.21 5.75 18.07
C SER A 24 0.10 5.02 17.84
N GLU A 25 1.21 5.65 18.26
CA GLU A 25 2.56 5.26 17.87
C GLU A 25 3.48 4.95 19.04
N SER A 26 4.25 3.86 18.93
CA SER A 26 5.13 3.40 20.01
C SER A 26 6.57 3.83 19.79
N GLY A 27 7.07 4.68 20.69
CA GLY A 27 8.46 5.10 20.74
C GLY A 27 8.62 6.60 20.62
N ILE A 28 9.81 7.07 20.95
CA ILE A 28 10.14 8.49 20.91
C ILE A 28 11.46 8.64 20.17
N LEU A 29 11.44 9.52 19.18
CA LEU A 29 12.62 10.00 18.50
C LEU A 29 13.10 11.27 19.20
N ILE A 30 14.38 11.32 19.55
CA ILE A 30 15.00 12.55 20.03
C ILE A 30 16.18 12.91 19.10
N PRO A 31 16.42 14.20 18.82
CA PRO A 31 17.63 14.61 18.13
C PRO A 31 18.86 14.13 18.90
N SER A 32 19.89 13.67 18.20
CA SER A 32 21.20 13.41 18.81
C SER A 32 21.74 14.71 19.40
N ASP A 33 22.62 14.59 20.42
CA ASP A 33 23.19 15.75 21.12
C ASP A 33 23.92 16.74 20.19
N ASP A 34 24.38 16.27 19.01
CA ASP A 34 25.04 17.08 17.98
C ASP A 34 24.10 17.58 16.87
N GLY A 35 22.80 17.25 16.94
CA GLY A 35 21.79 17.62 15.95
C GLY A 35 22.00 17.02 14.57
N SER A 36 22.95 16.09 14.41
CA SER A 36 23.29 15.49 13.11
C SER A 36 22.46 14.25 12.80
N ASN A 37 21.81 13.67 13.80
CA ASN A 37 21.04 12.45 13.70
C ASN A 37 19.84 12.48 14.66
N VAL A 38 19.04 11.43 14.64
CA VAL A 38 17.93 11.23 15.56
C VAL A 38 18.11 9.86 16.22
N ASP A 39 18.14 9.83 17.54
CA ASP A 39 18.25 8.62 18.33
C ASP A 39 16.88 8.13 18.78
N LEU A 40 16.68 6.81 18.68
CA LEU A 40 15.51 6.16 19.25
C LEU A 40 15.73 5.91 20.74
N ILE A 41 15.04 6.67 21.59
CA ILE A 41 15.02 6.43 23.04
C ILE A 41 13.65 5.87 23.42
N GLY A 42 13.36 4.62 23.02
CA GLY A 42 12.06 4.00 23.27
C GLY A 42 11.67 2.99 22.20
N GLY A 43 10.39 2.59 22.14
CA GLY A 43 9.85 1.82 21.00
C GLY A 43 9.96 0.29 21.09
N LYS A 44 10.25 -0.28 22.28
CA LYS A 44 10.08 -1.74 22.49
C LYS A 44 8.61 -2.15 22.69
N GLY A 45 7.73 -1.16 22.85
CA GLY A 45 6.30 -1.33 23.05
C GLY A 45 5.55 -1.55 21.74
N ASN A 46 4.33 -2.07 21.82
CA ASN A 46 3.46 -2.22 20.65
C ASN A 46 2.68 -0.92 20.42
N GLY A 47 2.45 -0.56 19.16
CA GLY A 47 1.52 0.52 18.81
C GLY A 47 0.10 0.19 19.27
N GLY A 48 -0.69 1.24 19.53
CA GLY A 48 -2.11 1.10 19.82
C GLY A 48 -2.92 0.97 18.55
N ASP A 49 -4.08 0.33 18.65
CA ASP A 49 -4.97 0.14 17.52
C ASP A 49 -5.86 1.38 17.32
N ILE A 50 -6.25 1.65 16.07
CA ILE A 50 -7.20 2.70 15.71
C ILE A 50 -8.46 2.05 15.14
N TYR A 51 -9.60 2.33 15.76
CA TYR A 51 -10.91 1.84 15.34
C TYR A 51 -11.80 3.02 14.97
N MET A 52 -12.32 3.02 13.76
CA MET A 52 -13.29 4.00 13.29
C MET A 52 -14.55 3.29 12.84
N ASN A 53 -15.68 3.60 13.48
CA ASN A 53 -17.00 3.18 13.03
C ASN A 53 -17.78 4.43 12.61
N ILE A 54 -17.87 4.64 11.31
CA ILE A 54 -18.27 5.91 10.71
C ILE A 54 -19.38 5.70 9.70
N GLY A 55 -20.43 6.53 9.68
CA GLY A 55 -21.38 6.50 8.57
C GLY A 55 -20.68 6.90 7.27
N SER A 56 -20.16 8.14 7.25
CA SER A 56 -19.29 8.66 6.19
C SER A 56 -18.02 9.26 6.78
N ALA A 57 -16.89 9.09 6.11
CA ALA A 57 -15.69 9.88 6.38
C ALA A 57 -15.06 10.48 5.15
N GLU A 58 -14.46 11.64 5.36
CA GLU A 58 -13.56 12.26 4.42
C GLU A 58 -12.23 12.59 5.12
N ILE A 59 -11.15 12.11 4.52
CA ILE A 59 -9.77 12.37 4.95
C ILE A 59 -9.09 13.10 3.80
N SER A 60 -8.74 14.37 4.01
CA SER A 60 -8.16 15.27 3.00
C SER A 60 -6.83 15.80 3.50
N GLY A 61 -5.72 15.49 2.84
CA GLY A 61 -4.35 15.89 3.23
C GLY A 61 -3.84 15.40 4.59
N GLY A 62 -4.71 14.83 5.43
CA GLY A 62 -4.39 14.34 6.77
C GLY A 62 -3.77 12.94 6.81
N MET A 63 -3.40 12.49 8.01
CA MET A 63 -2.81 11.17 8.24
C MET A 63 -3.49 10.44 9.39
N ILE A 64 -3.72 9.14 9.20
CA ILE A 64 -4.06 8.18 10.25
C ILE A 64 -2.92 7.16 10.36
N SER A 65 -2.34 7.01 11.55
CA SER A 65 -1.11 6.23 11.76
C SER A 65 -1.14 5.33 13.01
N ALA A 66 -0.74 4.08 12.90
CA ALA A 66 -0.60 3.14 14.02
C ALA A 66 0.80 2.53 14.12
N ASN A 67 1.83 3.35 13.90
CA ASN A 67 3.21 2.89 13.71
C ASN A 67 3.89 2.36 15.00
N THR A 68 5.02 1.67 14.83
CA THR A 68 5.99 1.40 15.91
C THR A 68 7.38 1.83 15.50
N LEU A 69 8.11 2.47 16.41
CA LEU A 69 9.41 3.08 16.13
C LEU A 69 10.59 2.20 16.55
N GLY A 70 10.36 1.00 17.08
CA GLY A 70 11.43 0.14 17.60
C GLY A 70 11.29 -1.34 17.25
N THR A 71 11.06 -2.18 18.26
CA THR A 71 11.00 -3.65 18.12
C THR A 71 9.62 -4.23 18.44
N GLY A 72 8.68 -3.42 18.94
CA GLY A 72 7.31 -3.90 19.18
C GLY A 72 6.54 -4.00 17.86
N LYS A 73 5.32 -4.51 17.92
CA LYS A 73 4.44 -4.61 16.74
C LYS A 73 3.69 -3.29 16.53
N ALA A 74 3.52 -2.85 15.29
CA ALA A 74 2.64 -1.73 14.98
C ALA A 74 1.18 -2.09 15.31
N GLY A 75 0.38 -1.08 15.62
CA GLY A 75 -1.05 -1.24 15.84
C GLY A 75 -1.82 -1.43 14.54
N ASN A 76 -3.03 -1.94 14.64
CA ASN A 76 -3.92 -2.12 13.50
C ASN A 76 -4.81 -0.89 13.31
N ILE A 77 -5.18 -0.60 12.07
CA ILE A 77 -6.17 0.41 11.73
C ILE A 77 -7.39 -0.32 11.15
N SER A 78 -8.56 -0.14 11.74
CA SER A 78 -9.82 -0.67 11.25
C SER A 78 -10.81 0.46 11.05
N ILE A 79 -11.25 0.68 9.81
CA ILE A 79 -12.26 1.66 9.46
C ILE A 79 -13.46 0.92 8.87
N SER A 80 -14.63 1.12 9.47
CA SER A 80 -15.88 0.51 9.01
C SER A 80 -16.94 1.58 8.80
N GLY A 81 -17.74 1.46 7.73
CA GLY A 81 -18.75 2.47 7.41
C GLY A 81 -19.51 2.31 6.11
N GLU A 82 -20.27 3.32 5.71
CA GLU A 82 -20.92 3.35 4.38
C GLU A 82 -19.96 3.90 3.33
N LEU A 83 -19.41 5.09 3.55
CA LEU A 83 -18.54 5.78 2.59
C LEU A 83 -17.22 6.23 3.24
N LEU A 84 -16.10 5.91 2.60
CA LEU A 84 -14.78 6.44 2.96
C LEU A 84 -14.15 7.12 1.75
N ASN A 85 -13.93 8.44 1.88
CA ASN A 85 -13.24 9.26 0.91
C ASN A 85 -11.84 9.62 1.44
N ILE A 86 -10.80 9.29 0.68
CA ILE A 86 -9.40 9.59 1.04
C ILE A 86 -8.78 10.37 -0.11
N ARG A 87 -8.38 11.62 0.12
CA ARG A 87 -8.00 12.52 -0.96
C ARG A 87 -6.87 13.48 -0.62
N ASP A 88 -6.38 14.15 -1.66
CA ASP A 88 -5.52 15.33 -1.56
C ASP A 88 -4.22 15.04 -0.77
N GLY A 89 -3.59 13.88 -1.04
CA GLY A 89 -2.36 13.46 -0.39
C GLY A 89 -2.54 12.75 0.96
N ALA A 90 -3.78 12.52 1.39
CA ALA A 90 -4.07 11.85 2.65
C ALA A 90 -3.47 10.43 2.73
N LYS A 91 -3.10 10.03 3.97
CA LYS A 91 -2.39 8.77 4.23
C LYS A 91 -3.03 7.96 5.35
N ILE A 92 -3.11 6.65 5.16
CA ILE A 92 -3.42 5.67 6.23
C ILE A 92 -2.27 4.69 6.30
N VAL A 93 -1.57 4.63 7.45
CA VAL A 93 -0.29 3.92 7.59
C VAL A 93 -0.16 3.10 8.88
N ALA A 94 0.47 1.93 8.79
CA ALA A 94 0.69 1.03 9.94
C ALA A 94 2.10 0.41 9.89
N ASP A 95 3.10 1.27 9.77
CA ASP A 95 4.51 0.92 9.51
C ASP A 95 5.23 0.38 10.75
N ASN A 96 6.22 -0.50 10.52
CA ASN A 96 7.06 -1.05 11.60
C ASN A 96 8.31 -0.24 11.95
N GLY A 97 8.40 1.00 11.46
CA GLY A 97 9.44 1.99 11.75
C GLY A 97 9.04 3.33 11.13
N ASN A 98 9.70 4.41 11.53
CA ASN A 98 9.41 5.72 10.91
C ASN A 98 10.13 5.89 9.58
N ILE A 99 9.39 6.47 8.63
CA ILE A 99 9.94 7.23 7.51
C ILE A 99 10.07 8.66 8.02
N TYR A 100 11.30 9.15 8.19
CA TYR A 100 11.51 10.53 8.62
C TYR A 100 11.12 11.46 7.47
N ILE A 101 10.17 12.35 7.71
CA ILE A 101 9.74 13.38 6.78
C ILE A 101 10.32 14.71 7.30
N ASP A 102 11.12 15.41 6.49
CA ASP A 102 11.66 16.72 6.87
C ASP A 102 10.56 17.81 6.95
N GLU A 103 10.92 19.00 7.43
CA GLU A 103 9.99 20.15 7.52
C GLU A 103 9.40 20.58 6.16
N ALA A 104 9.99 20.12 5.05
CA ALA A 104 9.53 20.38 3.69
C ALA A 104 8.67 19.23 3.12
N GLY A 105 8.38 18.19 3.90
CA GLY A 105 7.55 17.06 3.46
C GLY A 105 8.32 15.96 2.71
N ASN A 106 9.65 16.05 2.62
CA ASN A 106 10.47 15.06 1.91
C ASN A 106 10.84 13.89 2.80
N ILE A 107 10.84 12.69 2.23
CA ILE A 107 11.44 11.52 2.88
C ILE A 107 12.95 11.75 2.98
N ILE A 108 13.49 11.83 4.20
CA ILE A 108 14.95 11.87 4.40
C ILE A 108 15.47 10.45 4.19
N ASP A 109 15.97 10.18 3.00
CA ASP A 109 16.63 8.92 2.68
C ASP A 109 17.88 8.75 3.57
N GLY A 110 17.95 7.67 4.36
CA GLY A 110 19.13 7.31 5.17
C GLY A 110 18.93 7.11 6.68
N THR A 111 17.82 7.55 7.28
CA THR A 111 17.54 7.31 8.73
C THR A 111 16.37 6.35 8.92
N MET A 112 16.59 5.06 8.61
CA MET A 112 15.71 3.98 9.09
C MET A 112 15.92 3.79 10.60
N ILE A 113 15.20 4.56 11.41
CA ILE A 113 15.21 4.42 12.87
C ILE A 113 14.02 3.56 13.28
N GLY A 114 14.29 2.45 13.98
CA GLY A 114 13.27 1.42 14.24
C GLY A 114 13.26 0.31 13.20
N GLY A 115 12.11 -0.31 12.93
CA GLY A 115 11.98 -1.25 11.81
C GLY A 115 12.21 -2.72 12.14
N LYS A 116 12.25 -3.13 13.42
CA LYS A 116 12.58 -4.53 13.80
C LYS A 116 11.39 -5.39 14.23
N GLY A 117 10.25 -4.77 14.53
CA GLY A 117 9.02 -5.51 14.88
C GLY A 117 8.12 -5.74 13.67
N ASP A 118 6.93 -6.30 13.89
CA ASP A 118 5.99 -6.58 12.80
C ASP A 118 5.16 -5.34 12.46
N SER A 119 4.80 -5.17 11.19
CA SER A 119 3.89 -4.09 10.76
C SER A 119 2.45 -4.41 11.20
N GLY A 120 1.63 -3.39 11.34
CA GLY A 120 0.21 -3.54 11.67
C GLY A 120 -0.63 -3.87 10.44
N ASN A 121 -1.88 -4.29 10.65
CA ASN A 121 -2.83 -4.50 9.56
C ASN A 121 -3.71 -3.25 9.37
N ILE A 122 -4.10 -2.99 8.12
CA ILE A 122 -5.11 -1.99 7.78
C ILE A 122 -6.31 -2.73 7.21
N ALA A 123 -7.49 -2.54 7.82
CA ALA A 123 -8.75 -3.10 7.37
C ALA A 123 -9.76 -1.97 7.07
N LEU A 124 -10.19 -1.87 5.82
CA LEU A 124 -11.21 -0.92 5.39
C LEU A 124 -12.47 -1.72 5.00
N ASN A 125 -13.51 -1.68 5.83
CA ASN A 125 -14.75 -2.43 5.66
C ASN A 125 -15.91 -1.45 5.41
N VAL A 126 -16.07 -1.04 4.16
CA VAL A 126 -17.03 0.01 3.78
C VAL A 126 -18.06 -0.48 2.79
N ASN A 127 -19.07 0.32 2.44
CA ASN A 127 -19.86 0.03 1.24
C ASN A 127 -19.17 0.60 -0.01
N GLN A 128 -18.60 1.80 0.10
CA GLN A 128 -17.92 2.51 -0.97
C GLN A 128 -16.58 3.11 -0.48
N LEU A 129 -15.52 2.90 -1.26
CA LEU A 129 -14.21 3.53 -1.05
C LEU A 129 -13.84 4.36 -2.28
N GLU A 130 -13.58 5.66 -2.05
CA GLU A 130 -13.03 6.56 -3.05
C GLU A 130 -11.67 7.09 -2.61
N MET A 131 -10.65 6.90 -3.44
CA MET A 131 -9.31 7.39 -3.22
C MET A 131 -8.88 8.30 -4.38
N HIS A 132 -8.37 9.49 -4.08
CA HIS A 132 -7.84 10.41 -5.08
C HIS A 132 -6.52 11.03 -4.64
N SER A 133 -5.42 10.70 -5.31
CA SER A 133 -4.07 11.16 -4.93
C SER A 133 -3.71 10.81 -3.48
N ALA A 134 -4.25 9.72 -2.94
CA ALA A 134 -4.07 9.28 -1.55
C ALA A 134 -3.31 7.95 -1.46
N SER A 135 -2.84 7.58 -0.27
CA SER A 135 -2.15 6.30 -0.05
C SER A 135 -2.67 5.55 1.17
N VAL A 136 -2.91 4.24 1.00
CA VAL A 136 -3.10 3.28 2.09
C VAL A 136 -1.95 2.29 2.04
N SER A 137 -1.13 2.25 3.07
CA SER A 137 0.11 1.47 2.98
C SER A 137 0.60 0.95 4.32
N TYR A 138 1.41 -0.10 4.27
CA TYR A 138 2.42 -0.26 5.30
C TYR A 138 3.77 -0.65 4.69
N ASN A 139 4.83 -0.36 5.44
CA ASN A 139 6.22 -0.60 5.05
C ASN A 139 6.95 -1.40 6.13
N THR A 140 7.61 -2.50 5.70
CA THR A 140 8.55 -3.28 6.51
C THR A 140 9.96 -2.76 6.26
N LEU A 141 10.47 -1.92 7.17
CA LEU A 141 11.68 -1.14 6.91
C LEU A 141 12.98 -1.93 7.09
N ARG A 142 13.14 -2.72 8.18
CA ARG A 142 14.35 -3.54 8.39
C ARG A 142 14.04 -5.03 8.53
N SER A 143 13.61 -5.47 9.70
CA SER A 143 13.29 -6.87 10.02
C SER A 143 11.92 -6.97 10.66
N GLY A 144 11.27 -8.13 10.59
CA GLY A 144 9.87 -8.31 11.01
C GLY A 144 8.98 -8.60 9.81
N THR A 145 7.74 -8.99 10.06
CA THR A 145 6.81 -9.33 8.97
C THR A 145 5.94 -8.12 8.60
N GLY A 146 5.71 -7.93 7.30
CA GLY A 146 4.67 -7.04 6.81
C GLY A 146 3.28 -7.45 7.30
N GLY A 147 2.42 -6.46 7.51
CA GLY A 147 1.02 -6.66 7.87
C GLY A 147 0.18 -6.96 6.64
N ASN A 148 -1.12 -6.75 6.71
CA ASN A 148 -2.00 -6.89 5.54
C ASN A 148 -2.81 -5.62 5.35
N VAL A 149 -3.05 -5.24 4.09
CA VAL A 149 -4.10 -4.29 3.72
C VAL A 149 -5.28 -5.10 3.20
N SER A 150 -6.39 -5.06 3.91
CA SER A 150 -7.65 -5.71 3.53
C SER A 150 -8.70 -4.64 3.26
N ILE A 151 -9.20 -4.57 2.03
CA ILE A 151 -10.27 -3.67 1.65
C ILE A 151 -11.47 -4.52 1.26
N THR A 152 -12.55 -4.41 2.00
CA THR A 152 -13.83 -5.04 1.69
C THR A 152 -14.84 -3.93 1.47
N ALA A 153 -15.30 -3.77 0.23
CA ALA A 153 -16.30 -2.78 -0.14
C ALA A 153 -17.53 -3.43 -0.79
N GLY A 154 -18.72 -3.19 -0.27
CA GLY A 154 -19.96 -3.80 -0.78
C GLY A 154 -20.26 -3.48 -2.25
N ASP A 155 -20.01 -2.25 -2.68
CA ASP A 155 -20.37 -1.72 -4.00
C ASP A 155 -19.12 -1.50 -4.86
N PHE A 156 -18.25 -0.56 -4.49
CA PHE A 156 -17.05 -0.31 -5.27
C PHE A 156 -15.85 0.18 -4.46
N VAL A 157 -14.68 -0.06 -5.05
CA VAL A 157 -13.42 0.60 -4.72
C VAL A 157 -12.95 1.37 -5.95
N SER A 158 -12.76 2.68 -5.81
CA SER A 158 -12.33 3.58 -6.88
C SER A 158 -11.04 4.28 -6.47
N ILE A 159 -9.94 4.03 -7.19
CA ILE A 159 -8.63 4.60 -6.88
C ILE A 159 -8.14 5.40 -8.08
N ALA A 160 -7.96 6.70 -7.85
CA ALA A 160 -7.31 7.63 -8.76
C ALA A 160 -5.95 8.05 -8.20
N GLY A 161 -4.91 8.00 -9.04
CA GLY A 161 -3.63 8.62 -8.71
C GLY A 161 -3.68 10.14 -8.84
N SER A 162 -2.51 10.77 -8.91
CA SER A 162 -2.40 12.24 -9.05
C SER A 162 -2.40 12.72 -10.50
N GLY A 163 -2.09 11.84 -11.46
CA GLY A 163 -2.06 12.16 -12.89
C GLY A 163 -1.03 13.24 -13.28
N THR A 164 -0.18 13.67 -12.35
CA THR A 164 0.86 14.67 -12.61
C THR A 164 2.19 13.99 -12.89
N ASP A 165 2.83 14.40 -13.99
CA ASP A 165 4.14 13.95 -14.45
C ASP A 165 5.26 14.61 -13.63
N ASP A 166 5.11 14.58 -12.31
CA ASP A 166 5.92 15.40 -11.43
C ASP A 166 7.29 14.75 -11.25
N ALA A 167 8.25 15.21 -12.06
CA ALA A 167 9.65 14.79 -12.04
C ALA A 167 10.32 14.99 -10.66
N GLU A 168 9.69 15.76 -9.77
CA GLU A 168 10.12 15.98 -8.39
C GLU A 168 9.78 14.80 -7.45
N HIS A 169 8.83 13.95 -7.82
CA HIS A 169 8.46 12.78 -7.03
C HIS A 169 9.15 11.53 -7.62
N PRO A 170 10.22 11.01 -6.99
CA PRO A 170 10.83 9.76 -7.44
C PRO A 170 9.76 8.65 -7.44
N ALA A 171 10.01 7.59 -8.23
CA ALA A 171 9.13 6.45 -8.49
C ALA A 171 8.67 5.63 -7.26
N ASP A 172 8.80 6.19 -6.05
CA ASP A 172 8.50 5.63 -4.74
C ASP A 172 7.23 6.23 -4.10
N PHE A 173 6.67 7.33 -4.63
CA PHE A 173 5.39 7.88 -4.15
C PHE A 173 4.22 7.21 -4.88
N TYR A 174 3.75 6.11 -4.32
CA TYR A 174 2.60 5.37 -4.85
C TYR A 174 1.30 5.99 -4.33
N HIS A 175 0.48 6.52 -5.22
CA HIS A 175 -0.91 6.84 -4.92
C HIS A 175 -1.75 5.59 -5.16
N GLY A 176 -2.43 5.12 -4.12
CA GLY A 176 -3.20 3.88 -4.11
C GLY A 176 -2.88 3.01 -2.91
N VAL A 177 -2.79 1.70 -3.13
CA VAL A 177 -2.63 0.71 -2.06
C VAL A 177 -1.28 0.02 -2.20
N SER A 178 -0.46 0.02 -1.15
CA SER A 178 0.87 -0.58 -1.25
C SER A 178 1.35 -1.32 -0.01
N THR A 179 2.09 -2.39 -0.24
CA THR A 179 2.86 -3.13 0.76
C THR A 179 4.31 -3.20 0.31
N GLN A 180 5.23 -2.75 1.16
CA GLN A 180 6.64 -2.69 0.80
C GLN A 180 7.54 -3.43 1.79
N ALA A 181 8.42 -4.27 1.26
CA ALA A 181 9.55 -4.84 1.99
C ALA A 181 10.83 -4.07 1.66
N ARG A 182 11.26 -3.16 2.55
CA ARG A 182 12.47 -2.36 2.35
C ARG A 182 13.72 -2.97 3.00
N GLY A 183 13.55 -4.00 3.84
CA GLY A 183 14.63 -4.69 4.52
C GLY A 183 14.66 -6.22 4.32
N THR A 184 15.19 -6.94 5.30
CA THR A 184 15.24 -8.41 5.31
C THR A 184 13.90 -9.05 5.68
N GLY A 185 12.95 -8.26 6.18
CA GLY A 185 11.58 -8.71 6.49
C GLY A 185 10.73 -8.86 5.22
N ASN A 186 9.84 -9.86 5.20
CA ASN A 186 8.92 -10.07 4.09
C ASN A 186 7.83 -9.00 4.07
N GLY A 187 7.40 -8.61 2.88
CA GLY A 187 6.15 -7.91 2.65
C GLY A 187 4.99 -8.84 2.99
N GLY A 188 3.86 -8.27 3.38
CA GLY A 188 2.64 -9.02 3.61
C GLY A 188 1.68 -8.84 2.44
N HIS A 189 0.37 -8.85 2.70
CA HIS A 189 -0.61 -9.08 1.65
C HIS A 189 -1.52 -7.88 1.37
N ILE A 190 -1.93 -7.70 0.11
CA ILE A 190 -3.05 -6.82 -0.25
C ILE A 190 -4.21 -7.71 -0.67
N THR A 191 -5.34 -7.57 0.00
CA THR A 191 -6.62 -8.18 -0.40
C THR A 191 -7.63 -7.09 -0.70
N ILE A 192 -8.25 -7.13 -1.87
CA ILE A 192 -9.40 -6.29 -2.20
C ILE A 192 -10.58 -7.15 -2.61
N GLU A 193 -11.69 -7.00 -1.89
CA GLU A 193 -12.96 -7.66 -2.14
C GLU A 193 -14.05 -6.61 -2.40
N THR A 194 -14.61 -6.58 -3.61
CA THR A 194 -15.67 -5.62 -3.96
C THR A 194 -16.42 -6.03 -5.21
N ASP A 195 -17.62 -5.49 -5.49
CA ASP A 195 -18.26 -5.74 -6.78
C ASP A 195 -17.43 -5.11 -7.92
N THR A 196 -17.14 -3.81 -7.84
CA THR A 196 -16.36 -3.13 -8.89
C THR A 196 -15.08 -2.49 -8.34
N LEU A 197 -13.92 -2.84 -8.91
CA LEU A 197 -12.63 -2.20 -8.65
C LEU A 197 -12.20 -1.37 -9.87
N ASN A 198 -12.05 -0.05 -9.69
CA ASN A 198 -11.56 0.88 -10.70
C ASN A 198 -10.18 1.43 -10.32
N LEU A 199 -9.22 1.32 -11.23
CA LEU A 199 -7.89 1.91 -11.12
C LEU A 199 -7.64 2.83 -12.30
N PHE A 200 -7.42 4.12 -12.03
CA PHE A 200 -7.25 5.11 -13.08
C PHE A 200 -6.32 6.26 -12.69
N THR A 201 -5.95 7.09 -13.67
CA THR A 201 -5.08 8.26 -13.47
C THR A 201 -3.77 7.87 -12.76
N ASP A 202 -3.05 6.88 -13.29
CA ASP A 202 -1.80 6.34 -12.73
C ASP A 202 -1.90 5.81 -11.28
N ALA A 203 -3.10 5.42 -10.82
CA ALA A 203 -3.29 4.72 -9.54
C ALA A 203 -2.55 3.38 -9.51
N MET A 204 -2.07 2.98 -8.33
CA MET A 204 -1.27 1.77 -8.18
C MET A 204 -1.69 0.89 -7.01
N ILE A 205 -1.81 -0.42 -7.27
CA ILE A 205 -1.78 -1.47 -6.26
C ILE A 205 -0.40 -2.13 -6.33
N ASN A 206 0.36 -2.14 -5.23
CA ASN A 206 1.79 -2.48 -5.26
C ASN A 206 2.24 -3.40 -4.12
N GLY A 207 2.78 -4.58 -4.44
CA GLY A 207 3.50 -5.45 -3.50
C GLY A 207 5.00 -5.56 -3.81
N GLN A 208 5.78 -4.52 -3.54
CA GLN A 208 7.21 -4.44 -3.94
C GLN A 208 8.17 -4.83 -2.81
N THR A 209 9.32 -5.43 -3.17
CA THR A 209 10.48 -5.59 -2.29
C THR A 209 11.71 -4.87 -2.84
N TYR A 210 12.51 -4.29 -1.95
CA TYR A 210 13.77 -3.60 -2.28
C TYR A 210 15.02 -4.35 -1.79
N ALA A 211 14.87 -5.39 -0.96
CA ALA A 211 15.98 -6.04 -0.28
C ALA A 211 15.82 -7.57 -0.28
N GLU A 212 16.10 -8.24 0.84
CA GLU A 212 16.20 -9.71 0.90
C GLU A 212 14.84 -10.38 1.18
N GLY A 213 13.89 -9.65 1.76
CA GLY A 213 12.54 -10.16 2.03
C GLY A 213 11.72 -10.35 0.76
N GLN A 214 10.76 -11.29 0.82
CA GLN A 214 9.79 -11.48 -0.26
C GLN A 214 8.90 -10.23 -0.41
N GLY A 215 8.56 -9.83 -1.64
CA GLY A 215 7.57 -8.77 -1.91
C GLY A 215 6.17 -9.17 -1.50
N GLY A 216 5.26 -8.19 -1.37
CA GLY A 216 3.89 -8.50 -1.01
C GLY A 216 3.10 -9.17 -2.12
N ASP A 217 2.24 -10.11 -1.76
CA ASP A 217 1.29 -10.72 -2.70
C ASP A 217 0.05 -9.82 -2.84
N VAL A 218 -0.63 -9.87 -3.99
CA VAL A 218 -1.88 -9.14 -4.26
C VAL A 218 -2.99 -10.12 -4.62
N THR A 219 -4.10 -10.09 -3.91
CA THR A 219 -5.32 -10.86 -4.22
C THR A 219 -6.49 -9.92 -4.45
N LEU A 220 -7.13 -10.04 -5.61
CA LEU A 220 -8.33 -9.29 -5.97
C LEU A 220 -9.48 -10.30 -6.17
N SER A 221 -10.52 -10.22 -5.35
CA SER A 221 -11.73 -11.04 -5.48
C SER A 221 -12.92 -10.13 -5.74
N ILE A 222 -13.32 -10.04 -7.00
CA ILE A 222 -14.19 -8.96 -7.48
C ILE A 222 -15.19 -9.47 -8.52
N ASN A 223 -16.22 -8.69 -8.83
CA ASN A 223 -17.07 -8.97 -9.98
C ASN A 223 -16.45 -8.37 -11.26
N ARG A 224 -16.00 -7.12 -11.19
CA ARG A 224 -15.37 -6.42 -12.33
C ARG A 224 -14.10 -5.67 -11.96
N LEU A 225 -13.06 -5.84 -12.78
CA LEU A 225 -11.83 -5.06 -12.73
C LEU A 225 -11.78 -4.11 -13.92
N ASN A 226 -11.67 -2.80 -13.67
CA ASN A 226 -11.36 -1.81 -14.70
C ASN A 226 -10.04 -1.15 -14.37
N VAL A 227 -9.06 -1.32 -15.25
CA VAL A 227 -7.75 -0.67 -15.15
C VAL A 227 -7.57 0.18 -16.40
N HIS A 228 -7.64 1.49 -16.24
CA HIS A 228 -7.53 2.44 -17.35
C HIS A 228 -6.62 3.62 -17.02
N GLU A 229 -6.33 4.47 -18.00
CA GLU A 229 -5.63 5.76 -17.78
C GLU A 229 -4.35 5.64 -16.90
N GLY A 230 -3.55 4.60 -17.11
CA GLY A 230 -2.29 4.42 -16.37
C GLY A 230 -2.40 3.58 -15.10
N GLY A 231 -3.61 3.19 -14.72
CA GLY A 231 -3.84 2.28 -13.59
C GLY A 231 -2.96 1.04 -13.66
N THR A 232 -2.42 0.63 -12.51
CA THR A 232 -1.41 -0.43 -12.43
C THR A 232 -1.66 -1.36 -11.23
N VAL A 233 -1.56 -2.67 -11.48
CA VAL A 233 -1.44 -3.70 -10.43
C VAL A 233 -0.10 -4.39 -10.58
N THR A 234 0.75 -4.32 -9.57
CA THR A 234 2.10 -4.86 -9.68
C THR A 234 2.62 -5.47 -8.40
N THR A 235 3.49 -6.46 -8.57
CA THR A 235 4.41 -6.93 -7.54
C THR A 235 5.81 -6.98 -8.16
N SER A 236 6.83 -6.51 -7.45
CA SER A 236 8.17 -6.46 -8.05
C SER A 236 9.27 -6.62 -7.03
N SER A 237 10.44 -7.05 -7.51
CA SER A 237 11.65 -7.15 -6.72
C SER A 237 12.75 -6.27 -7.29
N ARG A 238 13.25 -5.35 -6.46
CA ARG A 238 14.46 -4.56 -6.70
C ARG A 238 15.68 -5.10 -5.93
N GLY A 239 15.46 -6.09 -5.06
CA GLY A 239 16.47 -6.71 -4.21
C GLY A 239 16.74 -8.18 -4.54
N SER A 240 17.37 -8.89 -3.60
CA SER A 240 17.65 -10.32 -3.76
C SER A 240 16.46 -11.22 -3.40
N GLY A 241 15.47 -10.70 -2.67
CA GLY A 241 14.23 -11.40 -2.33
C GLY A 241 13.29 -11.56 -3.52
N PRO A 242 12.47 -12.63 -3.58
CA PRO A 242 11.50 -12.82 -4.66
C PRO A 242 10.37 -11.77 -4.61
N ALA A 243 9.80 -11.40 -5.76
CA ALA A 243 8.56 -10.62 -5.80
C ALA A 243 7.37 -11.50 -5.36
N GLY A 244 6.30 -10.88 -4.87
CA GLY A 244 5.05 -11.58 -4.58
C GLY A 244 4.26 -11.92 -5.85
N ASP A 245 3.19 -12.71 -5.70
CA ASP A 245 2.29 -13.12 -6.78
C ASP A 245 1.07 -12.19 -6.89
N ILE A 246 0.46 -12.14 -8.08
CA ILE A 246 -0.81 -11.45 -8.33
C ILE A 246 -1.88 -12.50 -8.63
N ASN A 247 -2.95 -12.53 -7.84
CA ASN A 247 -4.09 -13.42 -8.02
C ASN A 247 -5.36 -12.59 -8.22
N ILE A 248 -6.01 -12.73 -9.38
CA ILE A 248 -7.22 -11.98 -9.74
C ILE A 248 -8.33 -12.98 -10.03
N GLN A 249 -9.39 -12.92 -9.26
CA GLN A 249 -10.64 -13.63 -9.48
C GLN A 249 -11.73 -12.59 -9.75
N ALA A 250 -12.09 -12.43 -11.02
CA ALA A 250 -13.12 -11.49 -11.46
C ALA A 250 -14.31 -12.24 -12.04
N GLU A 251 -15.48 -12.22 -11.38
CA GLU A 251 -16.63 -13.04 -11.81
C GLU A 251 -17.15 -12.70 -13.21
N ASP A 252 -17.17 -11.43 -13.60
CA ASP A 252 -17.70 -10.96 -14.88
C ASP A 252 -16.58 -10.57 -15.86
N ALA A 253 -15.81 -9.52 -15.52
CA ALA A 253 -14.89 -8.97 -16.50
C ALA A 253 -13.61 -8.37 -15.91
N VAL A 254 -12.53 -8.49 -16.67
CA VAL A 254 -11.31 -7.70 -16.52
C VAL A 254 -11.09 -6.87 -17.78
N ASN A 255 -11.08 -5.55 -17.61
CA ASN A 255 -10.91 -4.58 -18.68
C ASN A 255 -9.61 -3.81 -18.44
N LEU A 256 -8.66 -3.93 -19.38
CA LEU A 256 -7.38 -3.26 -19.33
C LEU A 256 -7.22 -2.38 -20.57
N PHE A 257 -7.34 -1.06 -20.38
CA PHE A 257 -7.30 -0.08 -21.46
C PHE A 257 -6.31 1.03 -21.11
N GLY A 258 -5.14 1.02 -21.73
CA GLY A 258 -4.15 2.05 -21.50
C GLY A 258 -4.54 3.40 -22.10
N ALA A 259 -4.27 4.46 -21.35
CA ALA A 259 -4.23 5.85 -21.79
C ALA A 259 -3.55 6.74 -20.73
N GLY A 260 -2.60 6.18 -19.97
CA GLY A 260 -2.00 6.86 -18.81
C GLY A 260 -1.15 8.06 -19.17
N VAL A 261 -1.10 9.05 -18.28
CA VAL A 261 -0.35 10.29 -18.50
C VAL A 261 1.16 10.04 -18.40
N LYS A 262 1.60 9.17 -17.46
CA LYS A 262 3.02 8.88 -17.21
C LYS A 262 3.62 7.86 -18.16
N LEU A 263 3.03 6.66 -18.23
CA LEU A 263 3.61 5.52 -18.96
C LEU A 263 2.87 5.18 -20.26
N GLY A 264 1.75 5.86 -20.55
CA GLY A 264 0.89 5.58 -21.71
C GLY A 264 0.18 4.22 -21.65
N LYS A 265 0.43 3.41 -20.61
CA LYS A 265 -0.02 2.02 -20.49
C LYS A 265 -0.77 1.81 -19.19
N SER A 266 -1.81 0.99 -19.24
CA SER A 266 -2.41 0.39 -18.05
C SER A 266 -1.90 -1.05 -17.93
N HIS A 267 -1.44 -1.43 -16.75
CA HIS A 267 -0.52 -2.57 -16.62
C HIS A 267 -0.87 -3.49 -15.45
N ILE A 268 -0.93 -4.80 -15.70
CA ILE A 268 -0.89 -5.82 -14.64
C ILE A 268 0.40 -6.62 -14.82
N PHE A 269 1.34 -6.53 -13.88
CA PHE A 269 2.62 -7.21 -14.07
C PHE A 269 3.34 -7.64 -12.82
N THR A 270 4.24 -8.60 -13.03
CA THR A 270 5.30 -8.88 -12.07
C THR A 270 6.66 -8.56 -12.70
N ALA A 271 7.60 -8.09 -11.90
CA ALA A 271 8.97 -7.86 -12.39
C ALA A 271 10.05 -8.21 -11.37
N THR A 272 11.23 -8.58 -11.86
CA THR A 272 12.47 -8.56 -11.08
C THR A 272 13.54 -7.72 -11.76
N HIS A 273 14.17 -6.83 -11.00
CA HIS A 273 15.28 -5.96 -11.41
C HIS A 273 16.63 -6.42 -10.86
N SER A 274 16.65 -7.48 -10.04
CA SER A 274 17.86 -7.97 -9.38
C SER A 274 17.91 -9.49 -9.40
N SER A 275 18.38 -10.18 -8.36
CA SER A 275 18.55 -11.64 -8.35
C SER A 275 17.32 -12.42 -7.88
N GLY A 276 16.35 -11.77 -7.24
CA GLY A 276 15.11 -12.39 -6.82
C GLY A 276 14.26 -12.86 -8.01
N ARG A 277 13.49 -13.94 -7.85
CA ARG A 277 12.53 -14.36 -8.88
C ARG A 277 11.33 -13.41 -8.94
N SER A 278 10.85 -13.09 -10.14
CA SER A 278 9.56 -12.41 -10.32
C SER A 278 8.39 -13.33 -10.01
N GLY A 279 7.30 -12.78 -9.47
CA GLY A 279 6.10 -13.53 -9.13
C GLY A 279 5.31 -13.98 -10.36
N ASP A 280 4.35 -14.85 -10.15
CA ASP A 280 3.39 -15.29 -11.15
C ASP A 280 2.13 -14.38 -11.13
N VAL A 281 1.45 -14.26 -12.28
CA VAL A 281 0.11 -13.68 -12.39
C VAL A 281 -0.88 -14.80 -12.67
N THR A 282 -1.92 -14.94 -11.86
CA THR A 282 -3.06 -15.82 -12.12
C THR A 282 -4.32 -14.98 -12.23
N LEU A 283 -5.05 -15.11 -13.34
CA LEU A 283 -6.30 -14.38 -13.58
C LEU A 283 -7.39 -15.35 -14.02
N SER A 284 -8.54 -15.31 -13.35
CA SER A 284 -9.76 -16.03 -13.73
C SER A 284 -10.90 -15.06 -13.98
N THR A 285 -11.56 -15.13 -15.13
CA THR A 285 -12.72 -14.28 -15.44
C THR A 285 -13.60 -14.84 -16.57
N ARG A 286 -14.82 -14.34 -16.74
CA ARG A 286 -15.65 -14.68 -17.93
C ARG A 286 -15.18 -13.91 -19.16
N THR A 287 -14.82 -12.63 -18.99
CA THR A 287 -14.39 -11.76 -20.08
C THR A 287 -13.08 -11.07 -19.75
N LEU A 288 -12.05 -11.27 -20.57
CA LEU A 288 -10.81 -10.50 -20.50
C LEU A 288 -10.68 -9.62 -21.75
N THR A 289 -10.66 -8.31 -21.55
CA THR A 289 -10.45 -7.33 -22.62
C THR A 289 -9.11 -6.62 -22.43
N LEU A 290 -8.18 -6.86 -23.34
CA LEU A 290 -6.94 -6.08 -23.46
C LEU A 290 -7.10 -5.11 -24.63
N GLY A 291 -7.41 -3.86 -24.30
CA GLY A 291 -7.60 -2.78 -25.25
C GLY A 291 -6.32 -2.07 -25.64
N GLU A 292 -6.46 -0.92 -26.31
CA GLU A 292 -5.33 -0.07 -26.70
C GLU A 292 -4.43 0.22 -25.49
N ASN A 293 -3.12 -0.01 -25.63
CA ASN A 293 -2.11 0.16 -24.57
C ASN A 293 -2.37 -0.57 -23.24
N GLY A 294 -3.29 -1.55 -23.20
CA GLY A 294 -3.42 -2.49 -22.10
C GLY A 294 -2.32 -3.56 -22.16
N LEU A 295 -1.59 -3.76 -21.07
CA LEU A 295 -0.45 -4.69 -21.02
C LEU A 295 -0.52 -5.63 -19.82
N MET A 296 -0.30 -6.92 -20.05
CA MET A 296 0.05 -7.87 -18.98
C MET A 296 1.44 -8.45 -19.24
N SER A 297 2.32 -8.45 -18.25
CA SER A 297 3.69 -8.99 -18.41
C SER A 297 4.23 -9.63 -17.12
N ALA A 298 5.17 -10.55 -17.30
CA ALA A 298 5.99 -11.12 -16.22
C ALA A 298 7.44 -10.97 -16.66
N GLU A 299 8.20 -10.13 -15.96
CA GLU A 299 9.43 -9.55 -16.50
C GLU A 299 10.68 -9.97 -15.70
N SER A 300 11.76 -10.21 -16.44
CA SER A 300 13.11 -10.34 -15.89
C SER A 300 13.94 -9.19 -16.47
N LEU A 301 14.11 -8.15 -15.66
CA LEU A 301 14.91 -6.96 -15.94
C LEU A 301 16.27 -7.01 -15.22
N GLY A 302 16.50 -8.06 -14.41
CA GLY A 302 17.72 -8.34 -13.67
C GLY A 302 18.31 -9.72 -13.96
N LYS A 303 18.90 -10.35 -12.94
CA LYS A 303 19.47 -11.71 -13.02
C LYS A 303 18.50 -12.81 -12.62
N GLY A 304 17.41 -12.45 -11.93
CA GLY A 304 16.40 -13.37 -11.46
C GLY A 304 15.46 -13.82 -12.58
N ASN A 305 14.86 -14.99 -12.42
CA ASN A 305 13.93 -15.53 -13.43
C ASN A 305 12.61 -14.75 -13.44
N ALA A 306 12.02 -14.57 -14.62
CA ALA A 306 10.65 -14.10 -14.76
C ALA A 306 9.66 -15.16 -14.20
N GLY A 307 8.47 -14.70 -13.84
CA GLY A 307 7.36 -15.58 -13.49
C GLY A 307 6.51 -15.95 -14.70
N ASN A 308 5.34 -16.53 -14.43
CA ASN A 308 4.39 -16.98 -15.44
C ASN A 308 3.09 -16.20 -15.35
N ILE A 309 2.39 -16.03 -16.48
CA ILE A 309 1.01 -15.55 -16.52
C ILE A 309 0.11 -16.73 -16.86
N ARG A 310 -0.91 -16.98 -16.04
CA ARG A 310 -1.95 -18.00 -16.24
C ARG A 310 -3.30 -17.31 -16.32
N LEU A 311 -3.96 -17.46 -17.46
CA LEU A 311 -5.28 -16.89 -17.72
C LEU A 311 -6.30 -18.02 -17.85
N ASN A 312 -7.34 -17.97 -17.04
CA ASN A 312 -8.53 -18.82 -17.17
C ASN A 312 -9.70 -17.94 -17.58
N VAL A 313 -10.02 -17.94 -18.86
CA VAL A 313 -11.14 -17.16 -19.42
C VAL A 313 -12.22 -18.14 -19.84
N SER A 314 -13.30 -18.24 -19.05
CA SER A 314 -14.33 -19.29 -19.20
C SER A 314 -15.72 -18.84 -18.77
#